data_AF-A0A969NBW9-F1
#
_entry.id   AF-A0A969NBW9-F1
#
_cell.length_a   1.000
_cell.length_b   1.000
_cell.length_c   1.000
_cell.angle_alpha   90.00
_cell.angle_beta   90.00
_cell.angle_gamma   90.00
#
_symmetry.space_group_name_H-M   'P 1'
#
loop_
_entity.id
_entity.type
_entity.pdbx_description
1 polymer ?
#
loop_
_entity_poly.entity_id
_entity_poly.type
_entity_poly.pdbx_seq_one_letter_code
_entity_poly.pdbx_strand_id
1 'polypeptide(L)'
;MKTGFDRFAEFLTSIRAVILAMICLLLFLMIETQTLFNRQLPDDVFPALRILASFAVAIVFEMTVLIFTANASHRGKYQGPDYTVPKILAWFHFIINLHFWQAWDFANHRDLVDSSYRFFLSALFSYLGYIYAALFVRKYEERKQELRDLQETDRILAEAAELRSAYDQVSSAYDQVSSGVGELKSK
;
A
#
# COMPACT_ATOMS: atom_id res chain seq x y z
N MET A 1 29.34 9.62 -12.53
CA MET A 1 28.07 10.33 -12.73
C MET A 1 27.05 9.33 -13.24
N LYS A 2 25.95 9.08 -12.53
CA LYS A 2 24.85 8.26 -13.06
C LYS A 2 24.23 8.97 -14.26
N THR A 3 24.13 8.27 -15.39
CA THR A 3 23.53 8.81 -16.62
C THR A 3 22.03 9.09 -16.41
N GLY A 4 21.43 9.90 -17.29
CA GLY A 4 19.97 10.14 -17.25
C GLY A 4 19.16 8.84 -17.36
N PHE A 5 19.69 7.86 -18.09
CA PHE A 5 19.12 6.53 -18.22
C PHE A 5 19.19 5.74 -16.91
N ASP A 6 20.31 5.79 -16.18
CA ASP A 6 20.45 5.12 -14.87
C ASP A 6 19.46 5.67 -13.84
N ARG A 7 19.25 7.00 -13.83
CA ARG A 7 18.28 7.63 -12.93
C ARG A 7 16.83 7.28 -13.29
N PHE A 8 16.54 7.13 -14.58
CA PHE A 8 15.22 6.71 -15.05
C PHE A 8 14.97 5.22 -14.76
N ALA A 9 15.97 4.36 -14.95
CA ALA A 9 15.90 2.96 -14.57
C ALA A 9 15.71 2.80 -13.05
N GLU A 10 16.50 3.52 -12.24
CA GLU A 10 16.30 3.56 -10.79
C GLU A 10 14.91 4.06 -10.41
N PHE A 11 14.41 5.10 -11.08
CA PHE A 11 13.05 5.61 -10.87
C PHE A 11 12.00 4.55 -11.19
N LEU A 12 12.06 3.89 -12.34
CA LEU A 12 11.12 2.83 -12.74
C LEU A 12 11.11 1.66 -11.76
N THR A 13 12.26 1.31 -11.19
CA THR A 13 12.37 0.28 -10.15
C THR A 13 12.07 0.81 -8.74
N SER A 14 11.90 2.12 -8.57
CA SER A 14 11.67 2.72 -7.26
C SER A 14 10.22 2.56 -6.80
N ILE A 15 10.05 2.57 -5.49
CA ILE A 15 8.73 2.64 -4.84
C ILE A 15 7.92 3.85 -5.34
N ARG A 16 8.56 4.94 -5.76
CA ARG A 16 7.87 6.15 -6.25
C ARG A 16 7.19 5.91 -7.60
N ALA A 17 7.80 5.16 -8.52
CA ALA A 17 7.15 4.82 -9.78
C ALA A 17 5.97 3.88 -9.57
N VAL A 18 6.09 2.93 -8.64
CA VAL A 18 4.98 2.05 -8.25
C VAL A 18 3.82 2.86 -7.66
N ILE A 19 4.11 3.79 -6.74
CA ILE A 19 3.09 4.69 -6.16
C ILE A 19 2.45 5.57 -7.24
N LEU A 20 3.24 6.09 -8.19
CA LEU A 20 2.71 6.91 -9.28
C LEU A 20 1.80 6.09 -10.19
N ALA A 21 2.22 4.89 -10.58
CA ALA A 21 1.41 3.96 -11.36
C ALA A 21 0.12 3.59 -10.60
N MET A 22 0.21 3.41 -9.28
CA MET A 22 -0.95 3.20 -8.42
C MET A 22 -1.91 4.39 -8.40
N ILE A 23 -1.42 5.62 -8.32
CA ILE A 23 -2.27 6.82 -8.36
C ILE A 23 -2.96 6.93 -9.72
N CYS A 24 -2.24 6.70 -10.82
CA CYS A 24 -2.82 6.68 -12.16
C CYS A 24 -3.90 5.60 -12.31
N LEU A 25 -3.67 4.40 -11.76
CA LEU A 25 -4.64 3.31 -11.78
C LEU A 25 -5.87 3.63 -10.91
N LEU A 26 -5.69 4.20 -9.71
CA LEU A 26 -6.78 4.63 -8.85
C LEU A 26 -7.63 5.72 -9.51
N LEU A 27 -7.00 6.68 -10.20
CA LEU A 27 -7.71 7.68 -10.98
C LEU A 27 -8.51 7.04 -12.11
N PHE A 28 -7.94 6.06 -12.81
CA PHE A 28 -8.64 5.31 -13.85
C PHE A 28 -9.86 4.55 -13.28
N LEU A 29 -9.66 3.77 -12.21
CA LEU A 29 -10.74 3.03 -11.53
C LEU A 29 -11.83 3.99 -11.02
N MET A 30 -11.44 5.12 -10.45
CA MET A 30 -12.39 6.14 -9.99
C MET A 30 -13.24 6.71 -11.13
N ILE A 31 -12.66 6.91 -12.33
CA ILE A 31 -13.40 7.35 -13.51
C ILE A 31 -14.35 6.23 -14.01
N GLU A 32 -13.90 4.97 -14.02
CA GLU A 32 -14.73 3.83 -14.40
C GLU A 32 -15.92 3.66 -13.44
N THR A 33 -15.64 3.58 -12.13
CA THR A 33 -16.61 3.52 -11.05
C THR A 33 -17.59 4.70 -11.11
N GLN A 34 -17.10 5.92 -11.37
CA GLN A 34 -17.94 7.09 -11.57
C GLN A 34 -18.87 6.94 -12.79
N THR A 35 -18.33 6.46 -13.91
CA THR A 35 -19.10 6.25 -15.15
C THR A 35 -20.21 5.22 -14.93
N LEU A 36 -19.91 4.16 -14.18
CA LEU A 36 -20.87 3.13 -13.79
C LEU A 36 -21.99 3.71 -12.92
N PHE A 37 -21.67 4.46 -11.87
CA PHE A 37 -22.70 5.07 -11.02
C PHE A 37 -23.52 6.14 -11.75
N ASN A 38 -22.92 6.91 -12.66
CA ASN A 38 -23.63 7.91 -13.45
C ASN A 38 -24.67 7.29 -14.39
N ARG A 39 -24.45 6.04 -14.86
CA ARG A 39 -25.43 5.28 -15.65
C ARG A 39 -26.60 4.74 -14.82
N GLN A 40 -26.38 4.50 -13.53
CA GLN A 40 -27.38 3.92 -12.64
C GLN A 40 -28.22 4.98 -11.91
N LEU A 41 -27.72 6.22 -11.80
CA LEU A 41 -28.47 7.32 -11.21
C LEU A 41 -29.65 7.73 -12.13
N PRO A 42 -30.80 8.07 -11.55
CA PRO A 42 -32.00 8.31 -12.35
C PRO A 42 -31.85 9.53 -13.27
N ASP A 43 -32.45 9.44 -14.46
CA ASP A 43 -32.29 10.38 -15.57
C ASP A 43 -33.02 11.72 -15.36
N ASP A 44 -33.88 11.80 -14.35
CA ASP A 44 -34.64 12.98 -13.95
C ASP A 44 -33.81 13.99 -13.12
N VAL A 45 -32.60 13.60 -12.70
CA VAL A 45 -31.68 14.46 -11.95
C VAL A 45 -30.92 15.40 -12.88
N PHE A 46 -30.74 16.65 -12.45
CA PHE A 46 -29.94 17.65 -13.17
C PHE A 46 -28.55 17.09 -13.55
N PRO A 47 -28.13 17.13 -14.83
CA PRO A 47 -26.95 16.40 -15.31
C PRO A 47 -25.66 16.69 -14.55
N ALA A 48 -25.43 17.95 -14.15
CA ALA A 48 -24.23 18.31 -13.39
C ALA A 48 -24.26 17.72 -11.96
N LEU A 49 -25.44 17.66 -11.34
CA LEU A 49 -25.62 17.09 -10.00
C LEU A 49 -25.43 15.57 -10.05
N ARG A 50 -25.87 14.93 -11.13
CA ARG A 50 -25.68 13.49 -11.37
C ARG A 50 -24.21 13.12 -11.50
N ILE A 51 -23.45 13.90 -12.28
CA ILE A 51 -21.98 13.73 -12.41
C ILE A 51 -21.31 13.90 -11.04
N LEU A 52 -21.66 14.95 -10.29
CA LEU A 52 -21.03 15.23 -9.00
C LEU A 52 -21.37 14.15 -7.96
N ALA A 53 -22.62 13.69 -7.91
CA ALA A 53 -23.04 12.59 -7.06
C ALA A 53 -22.33 11.28 -7.42
N SER A 54 -22.18 10.96 -8.71
CA SER A 54 -21.46 9.76 -9.15
C SER A 54 -19.97 9.79 -8.77
N PHE A 55 -19.31 10.95 -8.82
CA PHE A 55 -17.95 11.11 -8.31
C PHE A 55 -17.89 10.92 -6.80
N ALA A 56 -18.83 11.50 -6.05
CA ALA A 56 -18.87 11.36 -4.59
C ALA A 56 -19.02 9.88 -4.17
N VAL A 57 -19.91 9.14 -4.83
CA VAL A 57 -20.11 7.71 -4.57
C VAL A 57 -18.87 6.90 -4.98
N ALA A 58 -18.25 7.20 -6.13
CA ALA A 58 -17.02 6.55 -6.55
C ALA A 58 -15.88 6.76 -5.55
N ILE A 59 -15.67 7.99 -5.08
CA ILE A 59 -14.65 8.31 -4.06
C ILE A 59 -14.90 7.53 -2.77
N VAL A 60 -16.15 7.49 -2.28
CA VAL A 60 -16.50 6.77 -1.05
C VAL A 60 -16.26 5.27 -1.22
N PHE A 61 -16.63 4.70 -2.36
CA PHE A 61 -16.41 3.29 -2.66
C PHE A 61 -14.91 2.94 -2.71
N GLU A 62 -14.13 3.66 -3.52
CA GLU A 62 -12.69 3.44 -3.68
C GLU A 62 -11.94 3.64 -2.35
N MET A 63 -12.27 4.68 -1.60
CA MET A 63 -11.68 4.92 -0.27
C MET A 63 -12.03 3.80 0.72
N THR A 64 -13.25 3.27 0.68
CA THR A 64 -13.64 2.14 1.53
C THR A 64 -12.80 0.91 1.21
N VAL A 65 -12.65 0.58 -0.07
CA VAL A 65 -11.79 -0.53 -0.53
C VAL A 65 -10.35 -0.31 -0.06
N LEU A 66 -9.84 0.91 -0.18
CA LEU A 66 -8.46 1.26 0.19
C LEU A 66 -8.24 1.16 1.71
N ILE A 67 -9.18 1.65 2.53
CA ILE A 67 -9.14 1.54 4.00
C ILE A 67 -9.19 0.06 4.42
N PHE A 68 -10.07 -0.75 3.83
CA PHE A 68 -10.15 -2.18 4.13
C PHE A 68 -8.88 -2.93 3.72
N THR A 69 -8.28 -2.55 2.59
CA THR A 69 -7.03 -3.15 2.11
C THR A 69 -5.84 -2.74 2.98
N ALA A 70 -5.76 -1.48 3.41
CA ALA A 70 -4.71 -0.97 4.29
C ALA A 70 -4.77 -1.55 5.71
N ASN A 71 -5.99 -1.69 6.25
CA ASN A 71 -6.20 -2.25 7.58
C ASN A 71 -6.18 -3.79 7.63
N ALA A 72 -5.93 -4.47 6.51
CA ALA A 72 -5.78 -5.92 6.48
C ALA A 72 -4.67 -6.42 7.43
N SER A 73 -3.60 -5.62 7.60
CA SER A 73 -2.47 -5.90 8.49
C SER A 73 -2.81 -5.86 9.99
N HIS A 74 -3.82 -5.08 10.40
CA HIS A 74 -4.21 -4.92 11.80
C HIS A 74 -5.10 -6.07 12.33
N ARG A 75 -5.60 -6.95 11.45
CA ARG A 75 -6.49 -8.07 11.84
C ARG A 75 -5.77 -9.37 12.23
N GLY A 76 -4.47 -9.31 12.52
CA GLY A 76 -3.75 -10.29 13.37
C GLY A 76 -3.69 -11.77 12.94
N LYS A 77 -4.29 -12.17 11.81
CA LYS A 77 -4.35 -13.59 11.37
C LYS A 77 -3.88 -13.85 9.93
N TYR A 78 -3.24 -12.87 9.29
CA TYR A 78 -2.84 -12.93 7.88
C TYR A 78 -1.32 -12.88 7.69
N GLN A 79 -0.55 -13.52 8.58
CA GLN A 79 0.92 -13.64 8.50
C GLN A 79 1.38 -14.93 7.78
N GLY A 80 0.60 -15.42 6.82
CA GLY A 80 1.00 -16.53 5.95
C GLY A 80 1.16 -16.07 4.50
N PRO A 81 1.76 -16.88 3.61
CA PRO A 81 1.84 -16.62 2.17
C PRO A 81 0.46 -16.52 1.47
N ASP A 82 -0.63 -16.72 2.21
CA ASP A 82 -1.99 -16.61 1.74
C ASP A 82 -2.53 -15.18 1.85
N TYR A 83 -2.43 -14.46 0.73
CA TYR A 83 -3.08 -13.17 0.45
C TYR A 83 -4.61 -13.28 0.38
N THR A 84 -5.27 -13.72 1.45
CA THR A 84 -6.71 -13.99 1.47
C THR A 84 -7.54 -12.72 1.29
N VAL A 85 -7.11 -11.57 1.81
CA VAL A 85 -7.84 -10.29 1.67
C VAL A 85 -7.84 -9.77 0.23
N PRO A 86 -6.68 -9.66 -0.46
CA PRO A 86 -6.66 -9.37 -1.90
C PRO A 86 -7.51 -10.34 -2.73
N LYS A 87 -7.48 -11.66 -2.41
CA LYS A 87 -8.30 -12.67 -3.10
C LYS A 87 -9.80 -12.41 -2.93
N ILE A 88 -10.26 -12.11 -1.70
CA ILE A 88 -11.67 -11.82 -1.42
C ILE A 88 -12.11 -10.54 -2.13
N LEU A 89 -11.31 -9.47 -2.05
CA LEU A 89 -11.59 -8.21 -2.74
C LEU A 89 -11.65 -8.38 -4.24
N ALA A 90 -10.75 -9.18 -4.83
CA ALA A 90 -10.78 -9.50 -6.25
C ALA A 90 -12.07 -10.21 -6.65
N TRP A 91 -12.52 -11.20 -5.86
CA TRP A 91 -13.79 -11.89 -6.10
C TRP A 91 -15.00 -10.95 -6.01
N PHE A 92 -15.04 -10.09 -5.00
CA PHE A 92 -16.10 -9.07 -4.92
C PHE A 92 -16.05 -8.10 -6.10
N HIS A 93 -14.86 -7.62 -6.46
CA HIS A 93 -14.66 -6.74 -7.61
C HIS A 93 -15.08 -7.43 -8.92
N PHE A 94 -14.81 -8.72 -9.07
CA PHE A 94 -15.27 -9.53 -10.21
C PHE A 94 -16.79 -9.58 -10.28
N ILE A 95 -17.46 -9.93 -9.17
CA ILE A 95 -18.92 -10.04 -9.13
C ILE A 95 -19.58 -8.70 -9.43
N ILE A 96 -19.05 -7.61 -8.85
CA ILE A 96 -19.51 -6.24 -9.10
C ILE A 96 -19.35 -5.90 -10.58
N ASN A 97 -18.17 -6.13 -11.15
CA ASN A 97 -17.92 -5.87 -12.57
C ASN A 97 -18.83 -6.70 -13.48
N LEU A 98 -19.05 -7.98 -13.19
CA LEU A 98 -19.98 -8.80 -13.97
C LEU A 98 -21.41 -8.25 -13.95
N HIS A 99 -21.85 -7.72 -12.80
CA HIS A 99 -23.16 -7.08 -12.69
C HIS A 99 -23.24 -5.79 -13.51
N PHE A 100 -22.23 -4.91 -13.37
CA PHE A 100 -22.20 -3.61 -14.02
C PHE A 100 -21.97 -3.67 -15.54
N TRP A 101 -21.12 -4.58 -15.99
CA TRP A 101 -20.90 -4.84 -17.42
C TRP A 101 -22.05 -5.65 -18.04
N GLN A 102 -23.08 -5.98 -17.25
CA GLN A 102 -24.22 -6.79 -17.65
C GLN A 102 -23.78 -8.10 -18.33
N ALA A 103 -22.72 -8.72 -17.81
CA ALA A 103 -22.14 -9.92 -18.38
C ALA A 103 -23.13 -11.11 -18.33
N TRP A 104 -24.13 -11.05 -17.44
CA TRP A 104 -25.20 -12.04 -17.33
C TRP A 104 -26.42 -11.76 -18.22
N ASP A 105 -26.49 -10.59 -18.86
CA ASP A 105 -27.64 -10.17 -19.66
C ASP A 105 -27.52 -10.66 -21.10
N PHE A 106 -27.50 -11.99 -21.25
CA PHE A 106 -27.33 -12.67 -22.54
C PHE A 106 -28.39 -12.28 -23.58
N ALA A 107 -29.55 -11.79 -23.13
CA ALA A 107 -30.62 -11.33 -24.02
C ALA A 107 -30.26 -10.03 -24.76
N ASN A 108 -29.42 -9.19 -24.16
CA ASN A 108 -28.99 -7.91 -24.72
C ASN A 108 -27.61 -7.98 -25.40
N HIS A 109 -26.99 -9.15 -25.47
CA HIS A 109 -25.70 -9.34 -26.15
C HIS A 109 -25.89 -9.55 -27.66
N ARG A 110 -25.00 -8.98 -28.47
CA ARG A 110 -25.04 -9.15 -29.93
C ARG A 110 -24.72 -10.59 -30.36
N ASP A 111 -23.76 -11.20 -29.69
CA ASP A 111 -23.22 -12.52 -29.98
C ASP A 111 -22.47 -13.09 -28.76
N LEU A 112 -22.11 -14.37 -28.83
CA LEU A 112 -21.31 -15.05 -27.79
C LEU A 112 -19.93 -14.39 -27.59
N VAL A 113 -19.43 -13.68 -28.61
CA VAL A 113 -18.16 -12.96 -28.54
C VAL A 113 -18.29 -11.74 -27.63
N ASP A 114 -19.37 -10.96 -27.74
CA ASP A 114 -19.67 -9.84 -26.81
C ASP A 114 -19.81 -10.33 -25.36
N SER A 115 -20.54 -11.43 -25.13
CA SER A 115 -20.63 -12.04 -23.79
C SER A 115 -19.26 -12.41 -23.25
N SER A 116 -18.46 -13.14 -24.05
CA SER A 116 -17.12 -13.60 -23.66
C SER A 116 -16.17 -12.43 -23.37
N TYR A 117 -16.26 -11.36 -24.15
CA TYR A 117 -15.49 -10.14 -23.97
C TYR A 117 -15.82 -9.44 -22.64
N ARG A 118 -17.09 -9.36 -22.26
CA ARG A 118 -17.54 -8.76 -20.99
C ARG A 118 -17.11 -9.57 -19.76
N PHE A 119 -17.18 -10.90 -19.84
CA PHE A 119 -16.63 -11.79 -18.81
C PHE A 119 -15.11 -11.64 -18.70
N PHE A 120 -14.42 -11.58 -19.84
CA PHE A 120 -12.97 -11.39 -19.90
C PHE A 120 -12.55 -10.05 -19.29
N LEU A 121 -13.20 -8.95 -19.66
CA LEU A 121 -12.92 -7.62 -19.08
C LEU A 121 -13.18 -7.62 -17.56
N SER A 122 -14.29 -8.20 -17.11
CA SER A 122 -14.59 -8.29 -15.69
C SER A 122 -13.50 -9.06 -14.92
N ALA A 123 -13.02 -10.15 -15.50
CA ALA A 123 -11.93 -10.94 -14.95
C ALA A 123 -10.60 -10.17 -14.96
N LEU A 124 -10.31 -9.45 -16.05
CA LEU A 124 -9.11 -8.64 -16.20
C LEU A 124 -9.06 -7.50 -15.17
N PHE A 125 -10.15 -6.76 -14.99
CA PHE A 125 -10.23 -5.68 -14.00
C PHE A 125 -10.21 -6.20 -12.57
N SER A 126 -10.85 -7.34 -12.29
CA SER A 126 -10.72 -8.04 -11.01
C SER A 126 -9.27 -8.44 -10.72
N TYR A 127 -8.58 -9.01 -11.71
CA TYR A 127 -7.19 -9.45 -11.58
C TYR A 127 -6.23 -8.26 -11.41
N LEU A 128 -6.47 -7.14 -12.11
CA LEU A 128 -5.74 -5.89 -11.88
C LEU A 128 -5.95 -5.38 -10.44
N GLY A 129 -7.20 -5.42 -9.95
CA GLY A 129 -7.52 -5.10 -8.55
C GLY A 129 -6.83 -6.03 -7.54
N TYR A 130 -6.71 -7.32 -7.85
CA TYR A 130 -5.95 -8.29 -7.06
C TYR A 130 -4.47 -7.95 -6.99
N ILE A 131 -3.82 -7.77 -8.15
CA ILE A 131 -2.40 -7.41 -8.23
C ILE A 131 -2.15 -6.12 -7.45
N TYR A 132 -3.05 -5.15 -7.58
CA TYR A 132 -2.99 -3.90 -6.84
C TYR A 132 -3.06 -4.11 -5.33
N ALA A 133 -4.08 -4.82 -4.84
CA ALA A 133 -4.24 -5.07 -3.40
C ALA A 133 -3.06 -5.88 -2.84
N ALA A 134 -2.55 -6.86 -3.59
CA ALA A 134 -1.40 -7.66 -3.21
C ALA A 134 -0.10 -6.84 -3.17
N LEU A 135 0.16 -6.02 -4.20
CA LEU A 135 1.30 -5.11 -4.23
C LEU A 135 1.25 -4.09 -3.11
N PHE A 136 0.07 -3.53 -2.84
CA PHE A 136 -0.12 -2.56 -1.77
C PHE A 136 0.16 -3.17 -0.40
N VAL A 137 -0.42 -4.34 -0.10
CA VAL A 137 -0.17 -5.06 1.16
C VAL A 137 1.31 -5.38 1.32
N ARG A 138 1.96 -5.89 0.26
CA ARG A 138 3.39 -6.20 0.30
C ARG A 138 4.24 -4.95 0.56
N LYS A 139 3.98 -3.87 -0.17
CA LYS A 139 4.74 -2.62 -0.02
C LYS A 139 4.48 -1.93 1.32
N TYR A 140 3.27 -2.03 1.84
CA TYR A 140 2.93 -1.54 3.17
C TYR A 140 3.72 -2.28 4.26
N GLU A 141 3.80 -3.61 4.18
CA GLU A 141 4.60 -4.42 5.12
C GLU A 141 6.11 -4.14 4.98
N GLU A 142 6.65 -4.03 3.75
CA GLU A 142 8.05 -3.63 3.53
C GLU A 142 8.35 -2.28 4.23
N ARG A 143 7.47 -1.28 4.06
CA ARG A 143 7.65 0.03 4.69
C ARG A 143 7.52 0.01 6.21
N LYS A 144 6.62 -0.82 6.73
CA LYS A 144 6.43 -1.02 8.17
C LYS A 144 7.66 -1.68 8.80
N GLN A 145 8.30 -2.60 8.08
CA GLN A 145 9.54 -3.22 8.52
C GLN A 145 10.70 -2.23 8.51
N GLU A 146 10.87 -1.44 7.45
CA GLU A 146 11.86 -0.35 7.41
C GLU A 146 11.72 0.62 8.58
N LEU A 147 10.48 0.97 8.95
CA LEU A 147 10.23 1.85 10.11
C LEU A 147 10.60 1.20 11.44
N ARG A 148 10.42 -0.12 11.58
CA ARG A 148 10.85 -0.86 12.79
C ARG A 148 12.36 -0.93 12.87
N ASP A 149 13.04 -1.21 11.76
CA ASP A 149 14.50 -1.30 11.71
C ASP A 149 15.15 0.07 12.06
N LEU A 150 14.54 1.17 11.61
CA LEU A 150 14.95 2.53 12.01
C LEU A 150 14.78 2.77 13.52
N GLN A 151 13.65 2.37 14.11
CA GLN A 151 13.43 2.49 15.55
C GLN A 151 14.42 1.63 16.37
N GLU A 152 14.76 0.44 15.87
CA GLU A 152 15.76 -0.41 16.51
C GLU A 152 17.16 0.20 16.41
N THR A 153 17.49 0.82 15.27
CA THR A 153 18.75 1.56 15.10
C THR A 153 18.87 2.72 16.08
N ASP A 154 17.80 3.53 16.24
CA ASP A 154 17.78 4.64 17.20
C ASP A 154 17.95 4.14 18.64
N ARG A 155 17.34 2.99 18.96
CA ARG A 155 17.51 2.36 20.28
C ARG A 155 18.95 1.89 20.51
N ILE A 156 19.57 1.23 19.53
CA ILE A 156 20.97 0.79 19.62
C ILE A 156 21.90 1.99 19.78
N LEU A 157 21.65 3.09 19.07
CA LEU A 157 22.43 4.33 19.21
C LEU A 157 22.31 4.93 20.61
N ALA A 158 21.12 4.90 21.21
CA ALA A 158 20.91 5.34 22.60
C ALA A 158 21.65 4.43 23.60
N GLU A 159 21.54 3.11 23.47
CA GLU A 159 22.24 2.14 24.32
C GLU A 159 23.77 2.28 24.18
N ALA A 160 24.29 2.54 22.98
CA ALA A 160 25.70 2.77 22.74
C ALA A 160 26.20 4.08 23.38
N ALA A 161 25.38 5.13 23.39
CA ALA A 161 25.70 6.39 24.05
C ALA A 161 25.75 6.22 25.59
N GLU A 162 24.82 5.46 26.16
CA GLU A 162 24.84 5.11 27.58
C GLU A 162 26.06 4.27 27.95
N LEU A 163 26.38 3.23 27.17
CA LEU A 163 27.57 2.40 27.40
C LEU A 163 28.85 3.24 27.36
N ARG A 164 28.95 4.18 26.41
CA ARG A 164 30.10 5.08 26.31
C ARG A 164 30.23 5.97 27.53
N SER A 165 29.12 6.53 28.01
CA SER A 165 29.12 7.33 29.25
C SER A 165 29.54 6.49 30.47
N ALA A 166 29.05 5.27 30.59
CA ALA A 166 29.45 4.35 31.66
C ALA A 166 30.93 3.97 31.57
N TYR A 167 31.44 3.74 30.36
CA TYR A 167 32.87 3.48 30.13
C TYR A 167 33.74 4.66 30.57
N ASP A 168 33.36 5.89 30.19
CA ASP A 168 34.10 7.10 30.57
C ASP A 168 34.11 7.29 32.09
N GLN A 169 33.00 7.01 32.78
CA GLN A 169 32.93 7.02 34.25
C GLN A 169 33.86 5.99 34.88
N VAL A 170 33.83 4.73 34.40
CA VAL A 170 34.70 3.67 34.93
C VAL A 170 36.18 3.98 34.65
N SER A 171 36.50 4.48 33.47
CA SER A 171 37.87 4.87 33.11
C SER A 171 38.38 5.98 34.03
N SER A 172 37.58 7.03 34.26
CA SER A 172 37.97 8.10 35.19
C SER A 172 38.15 7.63 36.63
N ALA A 173 37.30 6.71 37.11
CA ALA A 173 37.42 6.10 38.43
C ALA A 173 38.69 5.24 38.54
N TYR A 174 39.02 4.49 37.48
CA TYR A 174 40.26 3.72 37.40
C TYR A 174 41.49 4.63 37.46
N ASP A 175 41.50 5.74 36.71
CA ASP A 175 42.59 6.71 36.71
C ASP A 175 42.80 7.32 38.10
N GLN A 176 41.73 7.67 38.82
CA GLN A 176 41.79 8.16 40.20
C GLN A 176 42.37 7.14 41.19
N VAL A 177 41.96 5.87 41.06
CA VAL A 177 42.48 4.79 41.92
C VAL A 177 43.96 4.54 41.60
N SER A 178 44.32 4.50 40.32
CA SER A 178 45.70 4.32 39.86
C SER A 178 46.62 5.43 40.37
N SER A 179 46.20 6.69 40.28
CA SER A 179 46.96 7.82 40.81
C SER A 179 47.12 7.73 42.33
N GLY A 180 46.05 7.39 43.06
CA GLY A 180 46.10 7.23 44.52
C GLY A 180 47.02 6.09 44.97
N VAL A 181 47.06 4.97 44.23
CA VAL A 181 48.00 3.87 44.47
C VAL A 181 49.44 4.30 44.17
N GLY A 182 49.66 5.10 43.14
CA GLY A 182 50.97 5.68 42.82
C GLY A 182 51.51 6.56 43.97
N GLU A 183 50.66 7.42 44.52
CA GLU A 183 51.00 8.25 45.68
C GLU A 183 51.33 7.40 46.91
N LEU A 184 50.54 6.35 47.20
CA LEU A 184 50.79 5.44 48.32
C LEU A 184 52.10 4.66 48.21
N LYS A 185 52.54 4.29 47.00
CA LYS A 185 53.85 3.65 46.78
C LYS A 185 55.04 4.60 46.91
N SER A 186 54.79 5.90 46.82
CA SER A 186 55.84 6.93 46.91
C SER A 186 56.11 7.41 48.35
N LYS A 187 55.25 7.02 49.30
CA LYS A 187 55.42 7.19 50.75
C LYS A 187 56.06 5.95 51.37
#